data_AF-A0A167ZYC9-F1
#
_entry.id   AF-A0A167ZYC9-F1
#
_cell.length_a   1.000
_cell.length_b   1.000
_cell.length_c   1.000
_cell.angle_alpha   90.00
_cell.angle_beta   90.00
_cell.angle_gamma   90.00
#
_symmetry.space_group_name_H-M   'P 1'
#
loop_
_entity.id
_entity.type
_entity.pdbx_description
1 polymer ?
#
loop_
_entity_poly.entity_id
_entity_poly.type
_entity_poly.pdbx_seq_one_letter_code
_entity_poly.pdbx_strand_id
1 'polypeptide(L)'
;MVVDALVFHPTVAHYLRFAATTVGRDKLMRTLQYFARFYVWYRLRTNATAAEIAPWDALKAVLSKARKLLQAGKNIEHFKAAAVAAQDPKLAALASDSGGAVLRYATIGRQLGYAGYLSLELALLPESLGVRKLANRALAVRLRRDASRLQLLCDACDLTNTTSSLGWIAFDDGVVGLAGTVSSLVGVYNQWRKTA
;
A
#
# COMPACT_ATOMS: atom_id res chain seq x y z
N MET A 1 22.65 32.18 13.36
CA MET A 1 23.81 31.29 13.13
C MET A 1 23.46 29.80 13.23
N VAL A 2 22.67 29.32 14.20
CA VAL A 2 22.23 27.90 14.24
C VAL A 2 21.14 27.59 13.19
N VAL A 3 20.25 28.55 12.91
CA VAL A 3 19.19 28.39 11.91
C VAL A 3 19.75 28.25 10.48
N ASP A 4 20.74 29.05 10.10
CA ASP A 4 21.40 28.92 8.78
C ASP A 4 22.10 27.56 8.62
N ALA A 5 22.79 27.08 9.65
CA ALA A 5 23.46 25.77 9.60
C ALA A 5 22.47 24.61 9.43
N LEU A 6 21.27 24.73 10.00
CA LEU A 6 20.20 23.73 9.85
C LEU A 6 19.54 23.84 8.45
N VAL A 7 19.29 25.06 7.97
CA VAL A 7 18.63 25.33 6.68
C VAL A 7 19.47 24.86 5.50
N PHE A 8 20.79 25.05 5.56
CA PHE A 8 21.72 24.61 4.49
C PHE A 8 22.26 23.18 4.69
N HIS A 9 21.76 22.44 5.69
CA HIS A 9 22.23 21.08 5.92
C HIS A 9 21.74 20.14 4.80
N PRO A 10 22.62 19.30 4.20
CA PRO A 10 22.26 18.44 3.07
C PRO A 10 21.11 17.47 3.39
N THR A 11 20.91 17.12 4.67
CA THR A 11 19.77 16.28 5.10
C THR A 11 18.43 17.00 5.01
N VAL A 12 18.38 18.32 5.16
CA VAL A 12 17.14 19.10 4.99
C VAL A 12 16.76 19.15 3.53
N ALA A 13 17.72 19.40 2.63
CA ALA A 13 17.50 19.32 1.19
C ALA A 13 17.03 17.92 0.76
N HIS A 14 17.63 16.87 1.32
CA HIS A 14 17.25 15.48 1.06
C HIS A 14 15.85 15.16 1.58
N TYR A 15 15.52 15.59 2.80
CA TYR A 15 14.17 15.46 3.35
C TYR A 15 13.14 16.18 2.49
N LEU A 16 13.43 17.39 2.02
CA LEU A 16 12.54 18.15 1.14
C LEU A 16 12.29 17.42 -0.19
N ARG A 17 13.32 16.84 -0.81
CA ARG A 17 13.17 16.01 -2.03
C ARG A 17 12.33 14.76 -1.77
N PHE A 18 12.58 14.08 -0.66
CA PHE A 18 11.80 12.91 -0.26
C PHE A 18 10.33 13.27 0.00
N ALA A 19 10.10 14.30 0.82
CA ALA A 19 8.78 14.80 1.18
C ALA A 19 8.06 15.45 0.00
N ALA A 20 8.75 15.88 -1.06
CA ALA A 20 8.10 16.34 -2.29
C ALA A 20 7.43 15.20 -3.07
N THR A 21 7.86 13.94 -2.87
CA THR A 21 7.26 12.80 -3.57
C THR A 21 5.97 12.33 -2.89
N THR A 22 4.93 12.09 -3.69
CA THR A 22 3.67 11.48 -3.23
C THR A 22 3.90 10.07 -2.65
N VAL A 23 4.80 9.31 -3.26
CA VAL A 23 5.22 7.97 -2.81
C VAL A 23 5.91 8.00 -1.44
N GLY A 24 6.79 8.99 -1.20
CA GLY A 24 7.45 9.17 0.10
C GLY A 24 6.44 9.45 1.21
N ARG A 25 5.49 10.36 0.95
CA ARG A 25 4.40 10.70 1.89
C ARG A 25 3.49 9.51 2.20
N ASP A 26 3.06 8.74 1.18
CA ASP A 26 2.22 7.56 1.42
C ASP A 26 2.95 6.50 2.27
N LYS A 27 4.24 6.26 2.02
CA LYS A 27 5.05 5.32 2.81
C LYS A 27 5.22 5.78 4.26
N LEU A 28 5.41 7.07 4.51
CA LEU A 28 5.44 7.62 5.88
C LEU A 28 4.08 7.47 6.58
N MET A 29 2.98 7.75 5.90
CA MET A 29 1.65 7.58 6.49
C MET A 29 1.37 6.11 6.81
N ARG A 30 1.88 5.20 5.99
CA ARG A 30 1.80 3.75 6.20
C ARG A 30 2.57 3.29 7.43
N THR A 31 3.80 3.75 7.64
CA THR A 31 4.58 3.41 8.84
C THR A 31 3.85 3.88 10.09
N LEU A 32 3.34 5.10 10.10
CA LEU A 32 2.57 5.67 11.22
C LEU A 32 1.27 4.89 11.47
N GLN A 33 0.58 4.47 10.41
CA GLN A 33 -0.65 3.68 10.53
C GLN A 33 -0.38 2.29 11.14
N TYR A 34 0.65 1.58 10.68
CA TYR A 34 1.01 0.28 11.27
C TYR A 34 1.51 0.41 12.70
N PHE A 35 2.23 1.49 13.01
CA PHE A 35 2.64 1.79 14.37
C PHE A 35 1.43 2.04 15.28
N ALA A 36 0.46 2.86 14.83
CA ALA A 36 -0.77 3.08 15.58
C ALA A 36 -1.53 1.76 15.82
N ARG A 37 -1.59 0.86 14.83
CA ARG A 37 -2.19 -0.48 15.00
C ARG A 37 -1.45 -1.33 16.03
N PHE A 38 -0.12 -1.34 15.99
CA PHE A 38 0.69 -2.03 16.99
C PHE A 38 0.48 -1.44 18.39
N TYR A 39 0.45 -0.12 18.52
CA TYR A 39 0.28 0.56 19.79
C TYR A 39 -1.08 0.26 20.43
N VAL A 40 -2.16 0.26 19.64
CA VAL A 40 -3.50 -0.18 20.10
C VAL A 40 -3.45 -1.62 20.62
N TRP A 41 -2.83 -2.54 19.86
CA TRP A 41 -2.67 -3.94 20.25
C TRP A 41 -1.84 -4.12 21.54
N TYR A 42 -0.82 -3.29 21.75
CA TYR A 42 0.00 -3.29 22.95
C TYR A 42 -0.80 -2.79 24.16
N ARG A 43 -1.52 -1.67 24.00
CA ARG A 43 -2.35 -1.07 25.06
C ARG A 43 -3.49 -1.99 25.50
N LEU A 44 -4.10 -2.73 24.57
CA LEU A 44 -5.12 -3.74 24.89
C LEU A 44 -4.58 -4.86 25.81
N ARG A 45 -3.28 -5.18 25.75
CA ARG A 45 -2.66 -6.19 26.63
C ARG A 45 -2.28 -5.65 27.99
N THR A 46 -2.06 -4.34 28.10
CA THR A 46 -1.75 -3.68 29.37
C THR A 46 -3.01 -3.20 30.10
N ASN A 47 -4.18 -3.80 29.82
CA ASN A 47 -5.48 -3.44 30.38
C ASN A 47 -5.82 -1.93 30.25
N ALA A 48 -5.42 -1.30 29.14
CA ALA A 48 -5.74 0.10 28.87
C ALA A 48 -7.26 0.32 28.73
N THR A 49 -7.72 1.49 29.14
CA THR A 49 -9.15 1.83 29.01
C THR A 49 -9.51 2.18 27.56
N ALA A 50 -10.78 2.07 27.19
CA ALA A 50 -11.25 2.43 25.84
C ALA A 50 -10.93 3.89 25.47
N ALA A 51 -10.93 4.80 26.46
CA ALA A 51 -10.58 6.20 26.26
C ALA A 51 -9.12 6.40 25.83
N GLU A 52 -8.22 5.54 26.30
CA GLU A 52 -6.79 5.59 25.96
C GLU A 52 -6.49 5.06 24.56
N ILE A 53 -7.34 4.16 24.04
CA ILE A 53 -7.20 3.51 22.74
C ILE A 53 -7.83 4.36 21.63
N ALA A 54 -8.97 5.01 21.92
CA ALA A 54 -9.73 5.84 20.99
C ALA A 54 -8.89 6.82 20.13
N PRO A 55 -7.94 7.61 20.67
CA PRO A 55 -7.15 8.52 19.85
C PRO A 55 -6.27 7.80 18.82
N TRP A 56 -5.74 6.62 19.14
CA TRP A 56 -4.89 5.85 18.25
C TRP A 56 -5.69 5.17 17.13
N ASP A 57 -6.90 4.73 17.44
CA ASP A 57 -7.83 4.23 16.42
C ASP A 57 -8.30 5.34 15.48
N ALA A 58 -8.57 6.54 16.01
CA ALA A 58 -8.88 7.72 15.21
C ALA A 58 -7.70 8.10 14.29
N LEU A 59 -6.47 8.12 14.82
CA LEU A 59 -5.26 8.39 14.05
C LEU A 59 -5.09 7.38 12.91
N LYS A 60 -5.21 6.09 13.21
CA LYS A 60 -5.18 5.01 12.21
C LYS A 60 -6.23 5.24 11.11
N ALA A 61 -7.46 5.60 11.48
CA ALA A 61 -8.55 5.84 10.53
C ALA A 61 -8.28 7.07 9.63
N VAL A 62 -7.79 8.18 10.18
CA VAL A 62 -7.45 9.39 9.41
C VAL A 62 -6.30 9.13 8.44
N LEU A 63 -5.22 8.48 8.90
CA LEU A 63 -4.10 8.11 8.05
C LEU A 63 -4.52 7.16 6.92
N SER A 64 -5.41 6.22 7.21
CA SER A 64 -5.95 5.31 6.19
C SER A 64 -6.68 6.08 5.07
N LYS A 65 -7.52 7.05 5.43
CA LYS A 65 -8.24 7.88 4.45
C LYS A 65 -7.30 8.77 3.64
N ALA A 66 -6.34 9.41 4.31
CA ALA A 66 -5.36 10.26 3.65
C ALA A 66 -4.51 9.48 2.62
N ARG A 67 -4.15 8.24 2.94
CA ARG A 67 -3.45 7.35 2.01
C ARG A 67 -4.29 6.95 0.81
N LYS A 68 -5.59 6.68 0.98
CA LYS A 68 -6.48 6.41 -0.15
C LYS A 68 -6.55 7.60 -1.10
N LEU A 69 -6.52 8.82 -0.56
CA LEU A 69 -6.45 10.04 -1.36
C LEU A 69 -5.11 10.17 -2.11
N LEU A 70 -3.97 9.90 -1.46
CA LEU A 70 -2.66 9.94 -2.13
C LEU A 70 -2.50 8.86 -3.20
N GLN A 71 -3.21 7.74 -3.06
CA GLN A 71 -3.21 6.64 -4.04
C GLN A 71 -4.23 6.85 -5.17
N ALA A 72 -5.09 7.86 -5.08
CA ALA A 72 -6.01 8.21 -6.15
C ALA A 72 -5.22 8.55 -7.43
N GLY A 73 -5.59 7.95 -8.57
CA GLY A 73 -4.90 8.13 -9.85
C GLY A 73 -3.75 7.15 -10.09
N LYS A 74 -3.30 6.41 -9.07
CA LYS A 74 -2.26 5.38 -9.23
C LYS A 74 -2.72 4.20 -10.10
N ASN A 75 -4.02 4.02 -10.27
CA ASN A 75 -4.58 3.06 -11.23
C ASN A 75 -4.04 3.26 -12.65
N ILE A 76 -3.81 4.51 -13.08
CA ILE A 76 -3.27 4.83 -14.42
C ILE A 76 -1.83 4.31 -14.57
N GLU A 77 -1.00 4.42 -13.52
CA GLU A 77 0.35 3.87 -13.52
C GLU A 77 0.33 2.35 -13.69
N HIS A 78 -0.61 1.66 -13.05
CA HIS A 78 -0.78 0.22 -13.18
C HIS A 78 -1.32 -0.21 -14.54
N PHE A 79 -2.22 0.57 -15.16
CA PHE A 79 -2.62 0.35 -16.55
C PHE A 79 -1.43 0.50 -17.52
N LYS A 80 -0.62 1.55 -17.35
CA LYS A 80 0.61 1.71 -18.13
C LYS A 80 1.59 0.57 -17.90
N ALA A 81 1.80 0.16 -16.65
CA ALA A 81 2.68 -0.94 -16.30
C ALA A 81 2.21 -2.28 -16.89
N ALA A 82 0.89 -2.52 -16.94
CA ALA A 82 0.31 -3.68 -17.60
C ALA A 82 0.58 -3.67 -19.11
N ALA A 83 0.39 -2.52 -19.77
CA ALA A 83 0.66 -2.38 -21.19
C ALA A 83 2.14 -2.60 -21.52
N VAL A 84 3.05 -2.03 -20.72
CA VAL A 84 4.50 -2.23 -20.86
C VAL A 84 4.88 -3.69 -20.63
N ALA A 85 4.34 -4.34 -19.60
CA ALA A 85 4.60 -5.76 -19.34
C ALA A 85 4.08 -6.67 -20.45
N ALA A 86 2.99 -6.30 -21.13
CA ALA A 86 2.46 -7.06 -22.26
C ALA A 86 3.37 -7.01 -23.49
N GLN A 87 4.06 -5.88 -23.68
CA GLN A 87 4.97 -5.59 -24.80
C GLN A 87 6.44 -5.97 -24.52
N ASP A 88 6.78 -6.38 -23.30
CA ASP A 88 8.16 -6.66 -22.94
C ASP A 88 8.69 -7.91 -23.68
N PRO A 89 9.71 -7.76 -24.55
CA PRO A 89 10.27 -8.87 -25.32
C PRO A 89 10.93 -9.93 -24.45
N LYS A 90 11.41 -9.59 -23.24
CA LYS A 90 12.00 -10.56 -22.30
C LYS A 90 10.93 -11.49 -21.72
N LEU A 91 9.78 -10.94 -21.35
CA LEU A 91 8.62 -11.72 -20.92
C LEU A 91 8.03 -12.53 -22.07
N ALA A 92 8.04 -11.99 -23.29
CA ALA A 92 7.61 -12.73 -24.48
C ALA A 92 8.55 -13.91 -24.81
N ALA A 93 9.86 -13.74 -24.65
CA ALA A 93 10.86 -14.78 -24.85
C ALA A 93 10.76 -15.89 -23.79
N LEU A 94 10.32 -15.59 -22.56
CA LEU A 94 10.04 -16.61 -21.54
C LEU A 94 8.84 -17.52 -21.90
N ALA A 95 7.99 -17.14 -22.86
CA ALA A 95 6.80 -17.92 -23.20
C ALA A 95 7.11 -19.27 -23.89
N SER A 96 8.35 -19.49 -24.34
CA SER A 96 8.80 -20.77 -24.89
C SER A 96 9.12 -21.84 -23.84
N ASP A 97 9.16 -21.46 -22.55
CA ASP A 97 9.46 -22.35 -21.44
C ASP A 97 8.20 -22.62 -20.60
N SER A 98 8.01 -23.86 -20.13
CA SER A 98 6.76 -24.33 -19.49
C SER A 98 6.35 -23.50 -18.25
N GLY A 99 7.31 -22.84 -17.58
CA GLY A 99 7.06 -21.92 -16.47
C GLY A 99 6.98 -20.44 -16.86
N GLY A 100 7.57 -20.04 -17.99
CA GLY A 100 7.70 -18.62 -18.34
C GLY A 100 6.44 -18.02 -18.96
N ALA A 101 5.60 -18.82 -19.63
CA ALA A 101 4.27 -18.40 -20.06
C ALA A 101 3.38 -18.04 -18.87
N VAL A 102 3.41 -18.86 -17.81
CA VAL A 102 2.65 -18.62 -16.57
C VAL A 102 3.12 -17.33 -15.90
N LEU A 103 4.45 -17.11 -15.80
CA LEU A 103 5.01 -15.90 -15.23
C LEU A 103 4.60 -14.63 -16.00
N ARG A 104 4.55 -14.71 -17.34
CA ARG A 104 4.09 -13.59 -18.18
C ARG A 104 2.64 -13.23 -17.90
N TYR A 105 1.74 -14.21 -17.95
CA TYR A 105 0.32 -13.97 -17.67
C TYR A 105 0.09 -13.52 -16.22
N ALA A 106 0.82 -14.09 -15.25
CA ALA A 106 0.76 -13.66 -13.86
C ALA A 106 1.23 -12.21 -13.68
N THR A 107 2.29 -11.79 -14.36
CA THR A 107 2.82 -10.42 -14.26
C THR A 107 1.86 -9.39 -14.86
N ILE A 108 1.31 -9.66 -16.05
CA ILE A 108 0.33 -8.79 -16.71
C ILE A 108 -0.98 -8.77 -15.90
N GLY A 109 -1.47 -9.95 -15.52
CA GLY A 109 -2.69 -10.13 -14.73
C GLY A 109 -2.62 -9.42 -13.38
N ARG A 110 -1.46 -9.44 -12.70
CA ARG A 110 -1.24 -8.68 -11.46
C ARG A 110 -1.34 -7.18 -11.68
N GLN A 111 -0.71 -6.64 -12.71
CA GLN A 111 -0.76 -5.20 -12.97
C GLN A 111 -2.18 -4.75 -13.34
N LEU A 112 -2.91 -5.54 -14.14
CA LEU A 112 -4.32 -5.29 -14.44
C LEU A 112 -5.23 -5.45 -13.22
N GLY A 113 -4.97 -6.44 -12.36
CA GLY A 113 -5.70 -6.64 -11.11
C GLY A 113 -5.55 -5.46 -10.17
N TYR A 114 -4.32 -4.95 -9.99
CA TYR A 114 -4.08 -3.74 -9.20
C TYR A 114 -4.73 -2.49 -9.83
N ALA A 115 -4.70 -2.37 -11.16
CA ALA A 115 -5.37 -1.27 -11.85
C ALA A 115 -6.90 -1.31 -11.63
N GLY A 116 -7.52 -2.49 -11.70
CA GLY A 116 -8.93 -2.71 -11.43
C GLY A 116 -9.30 -2.43 -9.97
N TYR A 117 -8.54 -2.98 -9.03
CA TYR A 117 -8.71 -2.74 -7.60
C TYR A 117 -8.66 -1.24 -7.26
N LEU A 118 -7.60 -0.54 -7.70
CA LEU A 118 -7.42 0.89 -7.44
C LEU A 118 -8.50 1.74 -8.13
N SER A 119 -9.05 1.28 -9.27
CA SER A 119 -10.16 1.96 -9.93
C SER A 119 -11.46 1.84 -9.14
N LEU A 120 -11.72 0.66 -8.54
CA LEU A 120 -12.86 0.49 -7.63
C LEU A 120 -12.68 1.29 -6.33
N GLU A 121 -11.48 1.33 -5.76
CA GLU A 121 -11.18 2.20 -4.62
C GLU A 121 -11.38 3.68 -4.96
N LEU A 122 -10.94 4.12 -6.15
CA LEU A 122 -11.12 5.50 -6.62
C LEU A 122 -12.61 5.84 -6.76
N ALA A 123 -13.41 4.94 -7.32
CA ALA A 123 -14.86 5.13 -7.43
C ALA A 123 -15.56 5.20 -6.06
N LEU A 124 -15.06 4.46 -5.07
CA LEU A 124 -15.58 4.45 -3.69
C LEU A 124 -14.96 5.53 -2.79
N LEU A 125 -13.98 6.30 -3.30
CA LEU A 125 -13.26 7.32 -2.52
C LEU A 125 -14.21 8.36 -1.90
N PRO A 126 -15.19 8.94 -2.63
CA PRO A 126 -16.10 9.94 -2.06
C PRO A 126 -16.92 9.40 -0.88
N GLU A 127 -17.27 8.12 -0.92
CA GLU A 127 -17.99 7.46 0.17
C GLU A 127 -17.06 7.19 1.37
N SER A 128 -15.83 6.76 1.12
CA SER A 128 -14.82 6.53 2.18
C SER A 128 -14.42 7.81 2.93
N LEU A 129 -14.48 8.96 2.25
CA LEU A 129 -14.24 10.28 2.81
C LEU A 129 -15.48 10.87 3.51
N GLY A 130 -16.67 10.28 3.32
CA GLY A 130 -17.93 10.77 3.88
C GLY A 130 -18.56 11.94 3.11
N VAL A 131 -18.05 12.26 1.92
CA VAL A 131 -18.53 13.38 1.08
C VAL A 131 -19.87 13.07 0.46
N ARG A 132 -20.04 11.85 -0.09
CA ARG A 132 -21.30 11.38 -0.67
C ARG A 132 -21.48 9.89 -0.39
N LYS A 133 -22.64 9.53 0.12
CA LYS A 133 -23.08 8.13 0.13
C LYS A 133 -23.62 7.80 -1.26
N LEU A 134 -23.24 6.65 -1.81
CA LEU A 134 -23.83 6.18 -3.07
C LEU A 134 -25.34 5.99 -2.88
N ALA A 135 -26.13 6.46 -3.85
CA ALA A 135 -27.58 6.32 -3.84
C ALA A 135 -28.02 4.84 -3.77
N ASN A 136 -27.27 3.96 -4.45
CA ASN A 136 -27.50 2.52 -4.42
C ASN A 136 -26.50 1.82 -3.48
N ARG A 137 -26.91 1.55 -2.24
CA ARG A 137 -26.08 0.85 -1.25
C ARG A 137 -25.73 -0.58 -1.66
N ALA A 138 -26.61 -1.27 -2.39
CA ALA A 138 -26.34 -2.62 -2.87
C ALA A 138 -25.18 -2.63 -3.88
N LEU A 139 -25.13 -1.62 -4.75
CA LEU A 139 -24.01 -1.42 -5.68
C LEU A 139 -22.71 -1.10 -4.92
N ALA A 140 -22.76 -0.24 -3.90
CA ALA A 140 -21.58 0.09 -3.10
C ALA A 140 -21.00 -1.14 -2.35
N VAL A 141 -21.85 -2.04 -1.85
CA VAL A 141 -21.39 -3.31 -1.24
C VAL A 141 -20.77 -4.24 -2.28
N ARG A 142 -21.35 -4.33 -3.49
CA ARG A 142 -20.80 -5.14 -4.60
C ARG A 142 -19.42 -4.65 -5.01
N LEU A 143 -19.25 -3.36 -5.28
CA LEU A 143 -17.96 -2.77 -5.67
C LEU A 143 -16.89 -3.00 -4.60
N ARG A 144 -17.23 -2.90 -3.31
CA ARG A 144 -16.30 -3.21 -2.20
C ARG A 144 -15.90 -4.69 -2.21
N ARG A 145 -16.87 -5.58 -2.40
CA ARG A 145 -16.60 -7.03 -2.46
C ARG A 145 -15.71 -7.37 -3.64
N ASP A 146 -15.93 -6.75 -4.78
CA ASP A 146 -15.13 -6.97 -5.98
C ASP A 146 -13.73 -6.37 -5.85
N ALA A 147 -13.59 -5.20 -5.20
CA ALA A 147 -12.28 -4.65 -4.84
C ALA A 147 -11.51 -5.60 -3.92
N SER A 148 -12.15 -6.10 -2.86
CA SER A 148 -11.52 -7.08 -1.95
C SER A 148 -11.15 -8.39 -2.67
N ARG A 149 -11.99 -8.87 -3.60
CA ARG A 149 -11.67 -10.05 -4.41
C ARG A 149 -10.48 -9.82 -5.34
N LEU A 150 -10.44 -8.69 -6.04
CA LEU A 150 -9.31 -8.34 -6.91
C LEU A 150 -8.02 -8.19 -6.12
N GLN A 151 -8.09 -7.58 -4.93
CA GLN A 151 -6.95 -7.50 -4.03
C GLN A 151 -6.46 -8.88 -3.62
N LEU A 152 -7.36 -9.77 -3.18
CA LEU A 152 -6.99 -11.14 -2.81
C LEU A 152 -6.41 -11.94 -3.99
N LEU A 153 -6.92 -11.74 -5.20
CA LEU A 153 -6.37 -12.35 -6.41
C LEU A 153 -4.96 -11.82 -6.71
N CYS A 154 -4.73 -10.52 -6.57
CA CYS A 154 -3.39 -9.93 -6.74
C CYS A 154 -2.42 -10.45 -5.69
N ASP A 155 -2.84 -10.47 -4.43
CA ASP A 155 -2.04 -10.96 -3.31
C ASP A 155 -1.75 -12.46 -3.46
N ALA A 156 -2.67 -13.24 -4.01
CA ALA A 156 -2.45 -14.65 -4.36
C ALA A 156 -1.46 -14.81 -5.53
N CYS A 157 -1.52 -13.95 -6.55
CA CYS A 157 -0.53 -13.94 -7.64
C CYS A 157 0.88 -13.56 -7.14
N ASP A 158 0.98 -12.60 -6.22
CA ASP A 158 2.24 -12.26 -5.57
C ASP A 158 2.72 -13.39 -4.66
N LEU A 159 1.79 -14.04 -3.95
CA LEU A 159 2.09 -15.23 -3.17
C LEU A 159 2.64 -16.35 -4.07
N THR A 160 2.10 -16.62 -5.26
CA THR A 160 2.68 -17.60 -6.20
C THR A 160 4.11 -17.24 -6.61
N ASN A 161 4.40 -15.96 -6.79
CA ASN A 161 5.76 -15.50 -7.08
C ASN A 161 6.70 -15.68 -5.87
N THR A 162 6.24 -15.39 -4.65
CA THR A 162 7.05 -15.49 -3.41
C THR A 162 7.06 -16.88 -2.75
N THR A 163 6.08 -17.75 -3.03
CA THR A 163 5.95 -19.13 -2.50
C THR A 163 7.00 -20.07 -3.09
N SER A 164 7.66 -19.65 -4.18
CA SER A 164 8.92 -20.24 -4.59
C SER A 164 10.05 -20.09 -3.56
N SER A 165 9.89 -19.28 -2.50
CA SER A 165 10.96 -18.97 -1.53
C SER A 165 10.68 -19.26 -0.05
N LEU A 166 9.45 -19.30 0.47
CA LEU A 166 9.27 -19.55 1.91
C LEU A 166 7.93 -20.21 2.28
N GLY A 167 8.04 -21.34 2.98
CA GLY A 167 6.93 -22.10 3.55
C GLY A 167 6.44 -21.53 4.89
N TRP A 168 5.14 -21.22 4.91
CA TRP A 168 4.15 -21.20 6.00
C TRP A 168 4.48 -20.51 7.34
N ILE A 169 3.52 -19.68 7.83
CA ILE A 169 2.89 -19.68 9.19
C ILE A 169 1.88 -18.49 9.26
N ALA A 170 0.72 -18.70 9.88
CA ALA A 170 -0.28 -17.67 10.15
C ALA A 170 0.11 -16.82 11.38
N PHE A 171 0.23 -15.50 11.22
CA PHE A 171 0.65 -14.58 12.28
C PHE A 171 -0.53 -13.83 12.93
N ASP A 172 -0.45 -13.69 14.26
CA ASP A 172 -1.33 -12.87 15.10
C ASP A 172 -1.29 -11.39 14.66
N ASP A 173 -2.40 -10.68 14.82
CA ASP A 173 -2.67 -9.36 14.25
C ASP A 173 -1.66 -8.27 14.69
N GLY A 174 -1.00 -8.46 15.83
CA GLY A 174 0.08 -7.59 16.31
C GLY A 174 1.46 -7.89 15.75
N VAL A 175 1.75 -9.16 15.45
CA VAL A 175 2.97 -9.54 14.72
C VAL A 175 2.87 -9.03 13.29
N VAL A 176 1.68 -9.07 12.70
CA VAL A 176 1.38 -8.42 11.41
C VAL A 176 1.59 -6.90 11.49
N GLY A 177 1.20 -6.27 12.61
CA GLY A 177 1.46 -4.85 12.88
C GLY A 177 2.96 -4.53 12.91
N LEU A 178 3.75 -5.28 13.69
CA LEU A 178 5.20 -5.12 13.81
C LEU A 178 5.93 -5.41 12.49
N ALA A 179 5.63 -6.54 11.85
CA ALA A 179 6.16 -6.87 10.53
C ALA A 179 5.78 -5.80 9.50
N GLY A 180 4.56 -5.27 9.57
CA GLY A 180 4.08 -4.15 8.76
C GLY A 180 4.86 -2.86 9.02
N THR A 181 5.20 -2.55 10.27
CA THR A 181 6.05 -1.38 10.59
C THR A 181 7.47 -1.54 10.05
N VAL A 182 8.10 -2.70 10.26
CA VAL A 182 9.46 -2.98 9.79
C VAL A 182 9.53 -2.95 8.27
N SER A 183 8.59 -3.63 7.59
CA SER A 183 8.47 -3.62 6.13
C SER A 183 8.23 -2.20 5.59
N SER A 184 7.40 -1.41 6.25
CA SER A 184 7.14 -0.02 5.84
C SER A 184 8.36 0.88 6.06
N LEU A 185 9.15 0.67 7.12
CA LEU A 185 10.40 1.39 7.36
C LEU A 185 11.45 1.07 6.28
N VAL A 186 11.58 -0.21 5.90
CA VAL A 186 12.40 -0.61 4.74
C VAL A 186 11.91 0.08 3.47
N GLY A 187 10.59 0.17 3.29
CA GLY A 187 9.97 0.89 2.18
C GLY A 187 10.33 2.39 2.13
N VAL A 188 10.33 3.06 3.30
CA VAL A 188 10.77 4.45 3.47
C VAL A 188 12.26 4.58 3.15
N TYR A 189 13.10 3.72 3.71
CA TYR A 189 14.54 3.72 3.46
C TYR A 189 14.88 3.54 1.98
N ASN A 190 14.22 2.61 1.30
CA ASN A 190 14.41 2.40 -0.14
C ASN A 190 13.98 3.61 -0.98
N GLN A 191 12.99 4.38 -0.53
CA GLN A 191 12.57 5.60 -1.21
C GLN A 191 13.51 6.79 -0.89
N TRP A 192 13.96 6.87 0.36
CA TRP A 192 14.97 7.84 0.81
C TRP A 192 16.25 7.70 -0.01
N ARG A 193 16.75 6.48 -0.20
CA ARG A 193 17.91 6.21 -1.07
C ARG A 193 17.73 6.64 -2.53
N LYS A 194 16.52 6.55 -3.08
CA LYS A 194 16.22 6.98 -4.46
C LYS A 194 16.11 8.49 -4.63
N THR A 195 15.98 9.23 -3.54
CA THR A 195 15.80 10.69 -3.52
C THR A 195 17.04 11.43 -3.02
N ALA A 196 18.08 10.67 -2.62
CA ALA A 196 19.41 11.15 -2.25
C ALA A 196 20.17 11.49 -3.52
#